data_AF-A0A1I2QDU0-F1
#
_entry.id   AF-A0A1I2QDU0-F1
#
_cell.length_a   1.000
_cell.length_b   1.000
_cell.length_c   1.000
_cell.angle_alpha   90.00
_cell.angle_beta   90.00
_cell.angle_gamma   90.00
#
_symmetry.space_group_name_H-M   'P 1'
#
loop_
_entity.id
_entity.type
_entity.pdbx_description
1 polymer ?
#
loop_
_entity_poly.entity_id
_entity_poly.type
_entity_poly.pdbx_seq_one_letter_code
_entity_poly.pdbx_strand_id
1 'polypeptide(L)'
;MPAPTPPGLGTQLVTDTHGPDAEVLVSPGYLAGPGPSLAIFNTLGNAAGWTRTVAFGTDTYFTSPCQRVRVANPVESYYGGWTISYAEDPLGIPDWITTFDRNTPSEIVAAFTETLVHGLHNNFADYLSGGKHYTGTSPASLIARHHWEPVHGSRPFRSVSPDGHAAYQMRAGWLHEYDELISPEKSTWRMSAGPDPVYTPAWQAFFSRYTPQHLIAASASAFTDPTPVLRTPDQIPDRHRSLTTVTLPEPGLAPRASAALARSAHAPAVAIPPYPAAPATLARHTGSRRQR
;
A
#
# COMPACT_ATOMS: atom_id res chain seq x y z
N MET A 1 55.37 22.69 9.71
CA MET A 1 54.47 22.34 8.60
C MET A 1 53.28 21.56 9.14
N PRO A 2 52.06 22.11 9.13
CA PRO A 2 50.86 21.36 9.47
C PRO A 2 50.25 20.69 8.22
N ALA A 3 49.71 19.49 8.39
CA ALA A 3 49.06 18.68 7.35
C ALA A 3 47.68 19.26 6.96
N PRO A 4 47.21 19.04 5.72
CA PRO A 4 45.95 19.60 5.24
C PRO A 4 44.72 18.83 5.77
N THR A 5 43.75 19.60 6.25
CA THR A 5 42.40 19.17 6.65
C THR A 5 41.59 18.68 5.43
N PRO A 6 40.82 17.58 5.51
CA PRO A 6 39.95 17.17 4.42
C PRO A 6 38.73 18.10 4.29
N PRO A 7 38.19 18.32 3.07
CA PRO A 7 37.05 19.19 2.86
C PRO A 7 35.77 18.58 3.45
N GLY A 8 35.02 19.40 4.20
CA GLY A 8 33.71 19.05 4.71
C GLY A 8 32.74 18.76 3.57
N LEU A 9 32.01 17.64 3.68
CA LEU A 9 30.83 17.35 2.90
C LEU A 9 29.82 18.48 3.13
N GLY A 10 29.64 19.32 2.12
CA GLY A 10 28.64 20.37 2.12
C GLY A 10 27.26 19.73 2.19
N THR A 11 26.54 19.98 3.29
CA THR A 11 25.09 19.88 3.34
C THR A 11 24.54 20.86 2.31
N GLN A 12 24.17 20.36 1.13
CA GLN A 12 23.48 21.18 0.14
C GLN A 12 22.05 21.39 0.65
N LEU A 13 21.81 22.56 1.27
CA LEU A 13 20.47 23.11 1.35
C LEU A 13 19.96 23.24 -0.09
N VAL A 14 19.03 22.36 -0.46
CA VAL A 14 18.24 22.54 -1.67
C VAL A 14 17.40 23.80 -1.43
N THR A 15 17.79 24.87 -2.11
CA THR A 15 17.03 26.12 -2.19
C THR A 15 15.84 25.90 -3.11
N ASP A 16 14.69 26.40 -2.67
CA ASP A 16 13.39 26.40 -3.36
C ASP A 16 13.53 26.60 -4.87
N THR A 17 13.20 25.59 -5.67
CA THR A 17 12.92 25.76 -7.11
C THR A 17 11.86 24.78 -7.58
N HIS A 18 10.89 24.46 -6.73
CA HIS A 18 9.75 23.64 -7.11
C HIS A 18 8.50 24.29 -6.53
N GLY A 19 7.48 24.50 -7.37
CA GLY A 19 6.20 25.04 -6.89
C GLY A 19 5.62 24.15 -5.78
N PRO A 20 4.70 24.68 -4.94
CA PRO A 20 4.13 23.94 -3.80
C PRO A 20 3.47 22.60 -4.17
N ASP A 21 3.18 22.38 -5.46
CA ASP A 21 2.52 21.18 -5.99
C ASP A 21 3.49 20.12 -6.56
N ALA A 22 4.81 20.32 -6.48
CA ALA A 22 5.76 19.35 -7.04
C ALA A 22 5.79 18.08 -6.19
N GLU A 23 5.52 16.93 -6.82
CA GLU A 23 5.59 15.63 -6.14
C GLU A 23 7.03 15.31 -5.72
N VAL A 24 7.17 14.78 -4.50
CA VAL A 24 8.41 14.34 -3.87
C VAL A 24 8.27 12.91 -3.37
N LEU A 25 9.37 12.17 -3.37
CA LEU A 25 9.47 10.85 -2.75
C LEU A 25 9.88 11.01 -1.29
N VAL A 26 9.10 10.43 -0.39
CA VAL A 26 9.30 10.55 1.06
C VAL A 26 9.59 9.18 1.65
N SER A 27 10.69 9.09 2.41
CA SER A 27 11.09 7.89 3.13
C SER A 27 11.48 8.23 4.57
N PRO A 28 11.13 7.41 5.58
CA PRO A 28 10.31 6.20 5.46
C PRO A 28 8.83 6.52 5.23
N GLY A 29 8.12 5.63 4.52
CA GLY A 29 6.71 5.84 4.14
C GLY A 29 5.77 6.04 5.34
N TYR A 30 6.08 5.42 6.49
CA TYR A 30 5.28 5.58 7.70
C TYR A 30 5.33 6.99 8.33
N LEU A 31 6.24 7.87 7.90
CA LEU A 31 6.30 9.28 8.32
C LEU A 31 5.80 10.25 7.25
N ALA A 32 5.37 9.75 6.09
CA ALA A 32 4.96 10.59 4.95
C ALA A 32 3.59 11.26 5.11
N GLY A 33 2.91 11.05 6.25
CA GLY A 33 1.56 11.55 6.50
C GLY A 33 0.46 10.70 5.87
N PRO A 34 -0.82 11.05 6.12
CA PRO A 34 -1.96 10.24 5.73
C PRO A 34 -2.10 10.07 4.21
N GLY A 35 -1.69 11.07 3.43
CA GLY A 35 -1.77 11.01 1.97
C GLY A 35 -3.20 10.91 1.43
N PRO A 36 -3.35 10.65 0.12
CA PRO A 36 -4.66 10.55 -0.52
C PRO A 36 -5.36 9.23 -0.16
N SER A 37 -6.59 9.32 0.35
CA SER A 37 -7.42 8.16 0.70
C SER A 37 -8.16 7.52 -0.49
N LEU A 38 -7.91 8.01 -1.72
CA LEU A 38 -8.63 7.58 -2.93
C LEU A 38 -8.48 6.07 -3.19
N ALA A 39 -7.32 5.49 -2.93
CA ALA A 39 -7.11 4.04 -3.09
C ALA A 39 -8.07 3.23 -2.21
N ILE A 40 -8.24 3.62 -0.94
CA ILE A 40 -9.12 2.95 0.02
C ILE A 40 -10.58 3.06 -0.44
N PHE A 41 -11.00 4.27 -0.85
CA PHE A 41 -12.34 4.51 -1.37
C PHE A 41 -12.62 3.72 -2.66
N ASN A 42 -11.66 3.62 -3.56
CA ASN A 42 -11.80 2.83 -4.79
C ASN A 42 -11.89 1.34 -4.48
N THR A 43 -11.06 0.82 -3.57
CA THR A 43 -11.10 -0.59 -3.16
C THR A 43 -12.47 -0.96 -2.58
N LEU A 44 -13.00 -0.16 -1.65
CA LEU A 44 -14.30 -0.45 -1.03
C LEU A 44 -15.49 -0.15 -1.96
N GLY A 45 -15.41 0.93 -2.74
CA GLY A 45 -16.50 1.38 -3.62
C GLY A 45 -16.66 0.54 -4.89
N ASN A 46 -15.58 -0.06 -5.39
CA ASN A 46 -15.61 -0.93 -6.57
C ASN A 46 -15.76 -2.41 -6.20
N ALA A 47 -15.74 -2.76 -4.91
CA ALA A 47 -15.93 -4.11 -4.45
C ALA A 47 -17.36 -4.59 -4.74
N ALA A 48 -17.48 -5.76 -5.37
CA ALA A 48 -18.77 -6.29 -5.80
C ALA A 48 -19.75 -6.45 -4.62
N GLY A 49 -20.92 -5.82 -4.74
CA GLY A 49 -22.02 -5.90 -3.77
C GLY A 49 -21.80 -5.12 -2.47
N TRP A 50 -20.71 -4.36 -2.34
CA TRP A 50 -20.55 -3.44 -1.21
C TRP A 50 -21.44 -2.22 -1.38
N THR A 51 -22.03 -1.75 -0.28
CA THR A 51 -22.87 -0.55 -0.27
C THR A 51 -22.11 0.60 0.37
N ARG A 52 -22.12 1.77 -0.25
CA ARG A 52 -21.58 3.02 0.29
C ARG A 52 -22.72 3.97 0.69
N THR A 53 -22.64 4.50 1.91
CA THR A 53 -23.53 5.54 2.42
C THR A 53 -22.70 6.72 2.90
N VAL A 54 -23.14 7.94 2.58
CA VAL A 54 -22.58 9.16 3.17
C VAL A 54 -23.58 9.70 4.16
N ALA A 55 -23.14 9.93 5.40
CA ALA A 55 -23.96 10.50 6.46
C ALA A 55 -23.25 11.72 7.07
N PHE A 56 -24.01 12.56 7.77
CA PHE A 56 -23.47 13.71 8.52
C PHE A 56 -22.48 14.56 7.70
N GLY A 57 -22.86 14.88 6.46
CA GLY A 57 -22.08 15.73 5.54
C GLY A 57 -20.96 14.99 4.81
N THR A 58 -19.97 14.44 5.53
CA THR A 58 -18.76 13.86 4.92
C THR A 58 -18.38 12.47 5.44
N ASP A 59 -19.03 12.00 6.51
CA ASP A 59 -18.74 10.68 7.08
C ASP A 59 -19.19 9.61 6.10
N THR A 60 -18.25 8.74 5.71
CA THR A 60 -18.53 7.68 4.76
C THR A 60 -18.58 6.33 5.46
N TYR A 61 -19.61 5.56 5.17
CA TYR A 61 -19.83 4.21 5.67
C TYR A 61 -19.88 3.24 4.50
N PHE A 62 -19.24 2.08 4.67
CA PHE A 62 -19.31 0.95 3.76
C PHE A 62 -19.80 -0.28 4.50
N THR A 63 -20.64 -1.06 3.82
CA THR A 63 -21.15 -2.32 4.35
C THR A 63 -20.93 -3.42 3.32
N SER A 64 -20.38 -4.55 3.75
CA SER A 64 -20.16 -5.69 2.88
C SER A 64 -21.48 -6.37 2.46
N PRO A 65 -21.50 -7.12 1.34
CA PRO A 65 -22.70 -7.82 0.87
C PRO A 65 -23.28 -8.78 1.91
N CYS A 66 -22.41 -9.43 2.69
CA CYS A 66 -22.80 -10.36 3.75
C CYS A 66 -23.22 -9.67 5.06
N GLN A 67 -23.19 -8.33 5.14
CA GLN A 67 -23.54 -7.52 6.31
C GLN A 67 -22.66 -7.74 7.55
N ARG A 68 -21.61 -8.58 7.45
CA ARG A 68 -20.71 -8.90 8.55
C ARG A 68 -19.61 -7.88 8.75
N VAL A 69 -19.20 -7.19 7.69
CA VAL A 69 -18.14 -6.18 7.74
C VAL A 69 -18.75 -4.80 7.56
N ARG A 70 -18.40 -3.89 8.46
CA ARG A 70 -18.73 -2.48 8.38
C ARG A 70 -17.45 -1.65 8.46
N VAL A 71 -17.32 -0.68 7.58
CA VAL A 71 -16.21 0.27 7.56
C VAL A 71 -16.77 1.67 7.69
N ALA A 72 -16.26 2.44 8.63
CA ALA A 72 -16.62 3.84 8.81
C ALA A 72 -15.37 4.70 8.66
N ASN A 73 -15.50 5.84 7.98
CA ASN A 73 -14.53 6.92 8.00
C ASN A 73 -15.20 8.20 8.52
N PRO A 74 -15.38 8.32 9.85
CA PRO A 74 -15.98 9.50 10.47
C PRO A 74 -14.93 10.59 10.69
N VAL A 75 -15.10 11.73 10.03
CA VAL A 75 -14.14 12.83 10.01
C VAL A 75 -14.04 13.49 11.39
N GLU A 76 -15.15 13.61 12.12
CA GLU A 76 -15.25 14.32 13.40
C GLU A 76 -15.03 13.44 14.64
N SER A 77 -14.75 12.14 14.49
CA SER A 77 -14.53 11.26 15.63
C SER A 77 -13.20 11.54 16.37
N TYR A 78 -13.11 11.11 17.63
CA TYR A 78 -11.91 11.32 18.48
C TYR A 78 -10.60 10.92 17.79
N TYR A 79 -10.53 9.69 17.25
CA TYR A 79 -9.38 9.25 16.47
C TYR A 79 -9.41 9.81 15.04
N GLY A 80 -10.61 9.99 14.47
CA GLY A 80 -10.79 10.14 13.03
C GLY A 80 -10.29 8.93 12.27
N GLY A 81 -10.22 9.06 10.94
CA GLY A 81 -9.70 8.00 10.09
C GLY A 81 -10.69 6.85 9.97
N TRP A 82 -10.18 5.62 9.99
CA TRP A 82 -10.92 4.43 9.56
C TRP A 82 -11.17 3.46 10.69
N THR A 83 -12.43 3.11 10.91
CA THR A 83 -12.82 2.03 11.83
C THR A 83 -13.45 0.90 11.03
N ILE A 84 -12.94 -0.31 11.19
CA ILE A 84 -13.43 -1.52 10.53
C ILE A 84 -13.82 -2.54 11.59
N SER A 85 -15.04 -3.06 11.51
CA SER A 85 -15.52 -4.12 12.39
C SER A 85 -16.05 -5.31 11.62
N TYR A 86 -15.96 -6.48 12.24
CA TYR A 86 -16.56 -7.72 11.77
C TYR A 86 -17.40 -8.34 12.87
N ALA A 87 -18.58 -8.83 12.50
CA ALA A 87 -19.42 -9.66 13.34
C ALA A 87 -19.95 -10.85 12.54
N GLU A 88 -19.81 -12.07 13.06
CA GLU A 88 -20.36 -13.28 12.43
C GLU A 88 -21.89 -13.21 12.31
N ASP A 89 -22.54 -12.74 13.38
CA ASP A 89 -23.93 -12.28 13.37
C ASP A 89 -23.99 -10.80 12.95
N PRO A 90 -24.60 -10.45 11.80
CA PRO A 90 -24.71 -9.08 11.33
C PRO A 90 -25.30 -8.08 12.33
N LEU A 91 -26.12 -8.54 13.29
CA LEU A 91 -26.71 -7.70 14.34
C LEU A 91 -26.03 -7.89 15.70
N GLY A 92 -25.03 -8.76 15.79
CA GLY A 92 -24.30 -9.07 17.00
C GLY A 92 -23.25 -8.02 17.37
N ILE A 93 -22.61 -8.28 18.51
CA ILE A 93 -21.41 -7.56 18.94
C ILE A 93 -20.27 -7.96 17.98
N PRO A 94 -19.42 -7.01 17.53
CA PRO A 94 -18.27 -7.36 16.69
C PRO A 94 -17.33 -8.35 17.36
N ASP A 95 -16.93 -9.39 16.64
CA ASP A 95 -15.88 -10.33 17.08
C ASP A 95 -14.51 -9.65 17.05
N TRP A 96 -14.33 -8.70 16.13
CA TRP A 96 -13.13 -7.86 16.10
C TRP A 96 -13.39 -6.47 15.56
N ILE A 97 -12.51 -5.55 15.96
CA ILE A 97 -12.49 -4.17 15.49
C ILE A 97 -11.04 -3.75 15.24
N THR A 98 -10.86 -2.91 14.22
CA THR A 98 -9.60 -2.28 13.88
C THR A 98 -9.84 -0.80 13.67
N THR A 99 -8.98 0.04 14.23
CA THR A 99 -9.07 1.50 14.11
C THR A 99 -7.74 2.05 13.64
N PHE A 100 -7.75 2.78 12.54
CA PHE A 100 -6.63 3.58 12.05
C PHE A 100 -6.99 5.05 12.27
N ASP A 101 -6.17 5.79 13.00
CA ASP A 101 -6.45 7.21 13.20
C ASP A 101 -6.31 8.03 11.90
N ARG A 102 -6.75 9.30 11.95
CA ARG A 102 -6.74 10.20 10.79
C ARG A 102 -5.36 10.48 10.18
N ASN A 103 -4.28 10.25 10.92
CA ASN A 103 -2.91 10.57 10.49
C ASN A 103 -2.18 9.33 9.97
N THR A 104 -2.80 8.15 10.05
CA THR A 104 -2.23 6.91 9.57
C THR A 104 -2.03 6.99 8.05
N PRO A 105 -0.82 6.68 7.52
CA PRO A 105 -0.55 6.61 6.09
C PRO A 105 -1.56 5.74 5.34
N SER A 106 -2.13 6.26 4.25
CA SER A 106 -3.15 5.60 3.45
C SER A 106 -2.72 4.24 2.92
N GLU A 107 -1.43 4.04 2.69
CA GLU A 107 -0.83 2.79 2.21
C GLU A 107 -1.06 1.63 3.20
N ILE A 108 -1.00 1.92 4.52
CA ILE A 108 -1.21 0.93 5.57
C ILE A 108 -2.69 0.53 5.63
N VAL A 109 -3.59 1.50 5.51
CA VAL A 109 -5.04 1.27 5.52
C VAL A 109 -5.49 0.59 4.22
N ALA A 110 -4.89 0.97 3.08
CA ALA A 110 -5.14 0.38 1.77
C ALA A 110 -4.74 -1.10 1.77
N ALA A 111 -3.56 -1.45 2.27
CA ALA A 111 -3.12 -2.85 2.38
C ALA A 111 -4.09 -3.70 3.22
N PHE A 112 -4.60 -3.16 4.34
CA PHE A 112 -5.61 -3.83 5.15
C PHE A 112 -6.92 -4.04 4.38
N THR A 113 -7.45 -2.96 3.79
CA THR A 113 -8.77 -2.98 3.14
C THR A 113 -8.77 -3.78 1.85
N GLU A 114 -7.68 -3.78 1.09
CA GLU A 114 -7.50 -4.63 -0.10
C GLU A 114 -7.51 -6.11 0.29
N THR A 115 -6.71 -6.51 1.28
CA THR A 115 -6.67 -7.88 1.78
C THR A 115 -8.03 -8.32 2.34
N LEU A 116 -8.71 -7.42 3.05
CA LEU A 116 -10.05 -7.62 3.59
C LEU A 116 -11.07 -7.90 2.47
N VAL A 117 -11.18 -7.02 1.48
CA VAL A 117 -12.11 -7.16 0.37
C VAL A 117 -11.80 -8.43 -0.44
N HIS A 118 -10.52 -8.69 -0.71
CA HIS A 118 -10.09 -9.86 -1.46
C HIS A 118 -10.45 -11.17 -0.75
N GLY A 119 -10.30 -11.27 0.57
CA GLY A 119 -10.56 -12.51 1.30
C GLY A 119 -12.01 -12.70 1.74
N LEU A 120 -12.82 -11.64 1.83
CA LEU A 120 -14.14 -11.74 2.46
C LEU A 120 -15.09 -12.70 1.73
N HIS A 121 -15.02 -12.77 0.40
CA HIS A 121 -15.94 -13.58 -0.42
C HIS A 121 -15.82 -15.09 -0.16
N ASN A 122 -14.68 -15.57 0.34
CA ASN A 122 -14.43 -16.98 0.64
C ASN A 122 -14.06 -17.21 2.11
N ASN A 123 -14.52 -16.33 3.00
CA ASN A 123 -14.21 -16.38 4.43
C ASN A 123 -12.69 -16.52 4.71
N PHE A 124 -11.88 -15.82 3.91
CA PHE A 124 -10.43 -15.78 3.99
C PHE A 124 -9.73 -17.13 3.80
N ALA A 125 -10.40 -18.14 3.23
CA ALA A 125 -9.84 -19.48 3.05
C ALA A 125 -8.50 -19.47 2.29
N ASP A 126 -8.34 -18.58 1.30
CA ASP A 126 -7.08 -18.46 0.55
C ASP A 126 -5.90 -17.95 1.39
N TYR A 127 -6.16 -17.26 2.51
CA TYR A 127 -5.15 -16.73 3.41
C TYR A 127 -4.85 -17.68 4.59
N LEU A 128 -5.56 -18.80 4.69
CA LEU A 128 -5.31 -19.84 5.68
C LEU A 128 -4.38 -20.92 5.11
N SER A 129 -3.80 -21.75 5.99
CA SER A 129 -2.84 -22.79 5.59
C SER A 129 -3.35 -23.65 4.44
N GLY A 130 -2.57 -23.76 3.37
CA GLY A 130 -2.92 -24.47 2.13
C GLY A 130 -3.67 -23.64 1.09
N GLY A 131 -4.08 -22.42 1.43
CA GLY A 131 -4.70 -21.47 0.51
C GLY A 131 -3.69 -20.78 -0.41
N LYS A 132 -4.19 -20.23 -1.53
CA LYS A 132 -3.37 -19.62 -2.60
C LYS A 132 -2.54 -18.41 -2.14
N HIS A 133 -3.06 -17.66 -1.18
CA HIS A 133 -2.47 -16.41 -0.68
C HIS A 133 -1.83 -16.58 0.71
N TYR A 134 -1.71 -17.81 1.21
CA TYR A 134 -1.05 -18.09 2.47
C TYR A 134 0.47 -17.94 2.35
N THR A 135 1.03 -17.01 3.12
CA THR A 135 2.48 -16.73 3.12
C THR A 135 3.20 -17.32 4.33
N GLY A 136 2.47 -17.93 5.28
CA GLY A 136 3.01 -18.36 6.57
C GLY A 136 3.63 -17.25 7.42
N THR A 137 3.44 -15.99 7.01
CA THR A 137 4.13 -14.85 7.59
C THR A 137 3.25 -14.20 8.67
N SER A 138 3.79 -14.04 9.87
CA SER A 138 3.16 -13.30 10.96
C SER A 138 3.61 -11.84 11.00
N PRO A 139 2.82 -10.92 11.58
CA PRO A 139 3.26 -9.54 11.81
C PRO A 139 4.61 -9.48 12.53
N ALA A 140 4.80 -10.26 13.60
CA ALA A 140 6.07 -10.32 14.32
C ALA A 140 7.24 -10.80 13.43
N SER A 141 7.00 -11.76 12.53
CA SER A 141 8.03 -12.22 11.60
C SER A 141 8.39 -11.18 10.53
N LEU A 142 7.45 -10.34 10.07
CA LEU A 142 7.75 -9.22 9.18
C LEU A 142 8.62 -8.19 9.89
N ILE A 143 8.21 -7.77 11.07
CA ILE A 143 8.93 -6.81 11.91
C ILE A 143 10.39 -7.28 12.15
N ALA A 144 10.58 -8.58 12.45
CA ALA A 144 11.92 -9.15 12.62
C ALA A 144 12.76 -9.16 11.33
N ARG A 145 12.16 -9.42 10.15
CA ARG A 145 12.86 -9.41 8.85
C ARG A 145 13.37 -8.03 8.47
N HIS A 146 12.68 -6.97 8.89
CA HIS A 146 13.09 -5.58 8.64
C HIS A 146 14.03 -5.02 9.72
N HIS A 147 14.62 -5.90 10.55
CA HIS A 147 15.61 -5.54 11.58
C HIS A 147 15.10 -4.61 12.68
N TRP A 148 13.80 -4.65 13.00
CA TRP A 148 13.27 -3.88 14.12
C TRP A 148 13.72 -4.51 15.44
N GLU A 149 14.21 -3.68 16.33
CA GLU A 149 14.82 -4.13 17.58
C GLU A 149 13.74 -4.41 18.63
N PRO A 150 13.71 -5.62 19.23
CA PRO A 150 12.81 -5.90 20.33
C PRO A 150 13.25 -5.11 21.58
N VAL A 151 12.29 -4.45 22.23
CA VAL A 151 12.53 -3.79 23.51
C VAL A 151 12.44 -4.84 24.62
N HIS A 152 13.61 -5.29 25.08
CA HIS A 152 13.68 -6.29 26.13
C HIS A 152 13.12 -5.77 27.47
N GLY A 153 12.42 -6.64 28.20
CA GLY A 153 11.87 -6.31 29.52
C GLY A 153 10.66 -5.37 29.50
N SER A 154 10.21 -4.91 28.32
CA SER A 154 8.96 -4.14 28.23
C SER A 154 7.75 -5.05 28.31
N ARG A 155 6.78 -4.68 29.15
CA ARG A 155 5.39 -5.12 29.01
C ARG A 155 4.56 -3.88 28.74
N PRO A 156 3.82 -3.82 27.63
CA PRO A 156 3.64 -4.83 26.57
C PRO A 156 4.92 -5.13 25.76
N PHE A 157 4.96 -6.27 25.05
CA PHE A 157 6.04 -6.60 24.13
C PHE A 157 6.09 -5.56 23.02
N ARG A 158 7.28 -5.10 22.67
CA ARG A 158 7.46 -4.05 21.67
C ARG A 158 8.67 -4.33 20.81
N SER A 159 8.57 -3.94 19.55
CA SER A 159 9.69 -3.75 18.65
C SER A 159 9.69 -2.33 18.12
N VAL A 160 10.86 -1.75 17.87
CA VAL A 160 11.04 -0.39 17.36
C VAL A 160 11.84 -0.44 16.07
N SER A 161 11.51 0.41 15.11
CA SER A 161 12.25 0.52 13.85
C SER A 161 13.72 0.92 14.07
N PRO A 162 14.62 0.59 13.13
CA PRO A 162 16.05 0.94 13.24
C PRO A 162 16.32 2.45 13.41
N ASP A 163 15.44 3.30 12.89
CA ASP A 163 15.51 4.77 13.02
C ASP A 163 14.86 5.29 14.32
N GLY A 164 14.23 4.44 15.13
CA GLY A 164 13.59 4.83 16.38
C GLY A 164 12.22 5.51 16.24
N HIS A 165 11.68 5.67 15.02
CA HIS A 165 10.49 6.49 14.76
C HIS A 165 9.21 5.71 14.50
N ALA A 166 9.24 4.38 14.61
CA ALA A 166 8.07 3.53 14.52
C ALA A 166 8.13 2.40 15.54
N ALA A 167 6.97 1.98 16.03
CA ALA A 167 6.83 0.95 17.04
C ALA A 167 5.69 -0.02 16.69
N TYR A 168 5.98 -1.30 16.88
CA TYR A 168 4.99 -2.37 16.88
C TYR A 168 4.86 -2.91 18.29
N GLN A 169 3.63 -3.01 18.79
CA GLN A 169 3.35 -3.42 20.15
C GLN A 169 2.34 -4.57 20.19
N MET A 170 2.63 -5.56 21.02
CA MET A 170 1.75 -6.66 21.37
C MET A 170 1.55 -6.69 22.88
N ARG A 171 0.31 -6.47 23.32
CA ARG A 171 -0.08 -6.71 24.70
C ARG A 171 -0.15 -8.22 24.95
N ALA A 172 0.38 -8.62 26.10
CA ALA A 172 0.23 -9.97 26.63
C ALA A 172 -0.51 -9.88 27.96
N GLY A 173 -1.41 -10.84 28.19
CA GLY A 173 -2.23 -10.88 29.39
C GLY A 173 -3.70 -11.15 29.06
N TRP A 174 -4.48 -11.30 30.13
CA TRP A 174 -5.93 -11.37 30.03
C TRP A 174 -6.49 -9.95 29.90
N LEU A 175 -7.36 -9.77 28.92
CA LEU A 175 -8.14 -8.57 28.71
C LEU A 175 -9.53 -9.04 28.32
N HIS A 176 -10.56 -8.39 28.87
CA HIS A 176 -11.91 -8.69 28.48
C HIS A 176 -12.12 -8.23 27.03
N GLU A 177 -12.54 -9.11 26.14
CA GLU A 177 -12.67 -8.81 24.70
C GLU A 177 -13.49 -7.54 24.42
N TYR A 178 -14.58 -7.35 25.16
CA TYR A 178 -15.43 -6.17 25.08
C TYR A 178 -14.70 -4.84 25.39
N ASP A 179 -13.65 -4.88 26.21
CA ASP A 179 -12.84 -3.69 26.49
C ASP A 179 -12.11 -3.20 25.25
N GLU A 180 -11.66 -4.12 24.38
CA GLU A 180 -10.99 -3.77 23.12
C GLU A 180 -11.98 -3.17 22.11
N LEU A 181 -13.25 -3.60 22.16
CA LEU A 181 -14.29 -3.12 21.25
C LEU A 181 -14.72 -1.68 21.55
N ILE A 182 -14.70 -1.28 22.83
CA ILE A 182 -15.06 0.09 23.25
C ILE A 182 -13.85 1.02 23.27
N SER A 183 -12.66 0.51 23.61
CA SER A 183 -11.45 1.30 23.82
C SER A 183 -10.31 0.84 22.92
N PRO A 184 -10.09 1.47 21.75
CA PRO A 184 -9.02 1.09 20.83
C PRO A 184 -7.63 1.03 21.48
N GLU A 185 -7.32 1.91 22.44
CA GLU A 185 -6.06 1.91 23.20
C GLU A 185 -5.78 0.62 23.99
N LYS A 186 -6.83 -0.13 24.34
CA LYS A 186 -6.73 -1.43 25.02
C LYS A 186 -6.44 -2.57 24.06
N SER A 187 -6.53 -2.35 22.75
CA SER A 187 -6.29 -3.37 21.72
C SER A 187 -4.99 -4.15 21.93
N THR A 188 -5.07 -5.44 21.65
CA THR A 188 -3.97 -6.38 21.77
C THR A 188 -2.78 -5.97 20.92
N TRP A 189 -3.02 -5.49 19.69
CA TRP A 189 -1.97 -5.07 18.78
C TRP A 189 -2.05 -3.58 18.48
N ARG A 190 -0.89 -2.94 18.37
CA ARG A 190 -0.78 -1.54 17.98
C ARG A 190 0.42 -1.31 17.06
N MET A 191 0.20 -0.57 15.97
CA MET A 191 1.25 0.05 15.17
C MET A 191 1.21 1.56 15.42
N SER A 192 2.37 2.19 15.54
CA SER A 192 2.44 3.63 15.72
C SER A 192 3.75 4.18 15.20
N ALA A 193 3.75 5.43 14.72
CA ALA A 193 4.97 6.11 14.33
C ALA A 193 4.94 7.59 14.74
N GLY A 194 6.08 8.25 14.65
CA GLY A 194 6.28 9.67 14.95
C GLY A 194 7.61 9.95 15.63
N PRO A 195 7.86 11.20 16.05
CA PRO A 195 9.06 11.54 16.81
C PRO A 195 9.23 10.71 18.08
N ASP A 196 8.11 10.41 18.75
CA ASP A 196 8.02 9.48 19.87
C ASP A 196 6.89 8.49 19.61
N PRO A 197 7.19 7.35 18.95
CA PRO A 197 6.17 6.39 18.54
C PRO A 197 5.55 5.62 19.72
N VAL A 198 6.07 5.82 20.94
CA VAL A 198 5.70 5.06 22.12
C VAL A 198 4.68 5.82 22.98
N TYR A 199 5.05 7.02 23.42
CA TYR A 199 4.31 7.78 24.41
C TYR A 199 3.46 8.88 23.78
N THR A 200 3.95 9.51 22.71
CA THR A 200 3.25 10.59 22.00
C THR A 200 3.27 10.38 20.47
N PRO A 201 2.71 9.24 20.00
CA PRO A 201 2.78 8.89 18.60
C PRO A 201 2.03 9.91 17.73
N ALA A 202 2.59 10.14 16.55
CA ALA A 202 2.00 10.99 15.54
C ALA A 202 0.73 10.38 14.94
N TRP A 203 0.76 9.06 14.77
CA TRP A 203 -0.39 8.27 14.36
C TRP A 203 -0.34 6.89 15.01
N GLN A 204 -1.51 6.26 15.12
CA GLN A 204 -1.72 4.95 15.70
C GLN A 204 -2.75 4.15 14.91
N ALA A 205 -2.49 2.85 14.81
CA ALA A 205 -3.41 1.84 14.35
C ALA A 205 -3.57 0.78 15.43
N PHE A 206 -4.81 0.42 15.74
CA PHE A 206 -5.20 -0.51 16.79
C PHE A 206 -5.90 -1.72 16.18
N PHE A 207 -5.53 -2.93 16.60
CA PHE A 207 -6.17 -4.16 16.16
C PHE A 207 -6.53 -5.00 17.39
N SER A 208 -7.83 -5.31 17.55
CA SER A 208 -8.28 -6.15 18.66
C SER A 208 -7.74 -7.57 18.53
N ARG A 209 -7.84 -8.35 19.62
CA ARG A 209 -7.28 -9.70 19.73
C ARG A 209 -7.61 -10.64 18.58
N TYR A 210 -8.86 -10.60 18.10
CA TYR A 210 -9.35 -11.52 17.08
C TYR A 210 -9.28 -10.97 15.66
N THR A 211 -8.68 -9.79 15.44
CA THR A 211 -8.40 -9.34 14.08
C THR A 211 -7.55 -10.39 13.36
N PRO A 212 -7.99 -10.90 12.20
CA PRO A 212 -7.27 -11.95 11.49
C PRO A 212 -5.81 -11.59 11.21
N GLN A 213 -4.90 -12.51 11.53
CA GLN A 213 -3.46 -12.28 11.46
C GLN A 213 -2.98 -11.83 10.08
N HIS A 214 -3.58 -12.32 9.00
CA HIS A 214 -3.21 -11.94 7.64
C HIS A 214 -3.57 -10.47 7.32
N LEU A 215 -4.62 -9.91 7.93
CA LEU A 215 -4.96 -8.50 7.79
C LEU A 215 -3.94 -7.61 8.53
N ILE A 216 -3.57 -8.00 9.76
CA ILE A 216 -2.51 -7.31 10.51
C ILE A 216 -1.17 -7.43 9.76
N ALA A 217 -0.88 -8.58 9.15
CA ALA A 217 0.34 -8.81 8.37
C ALA A 217 0.38 -7.94 7.11
N ALA A 218 -0.76 -7.75 6.42
CA ALA A 218 -0.84 -6.83 5.28
C ALA A 218 -0.52 -5.39 5.70
N SER A 219 -1.10 -4.90 6.80
CA SER A 219 -0.73 -3.59 7.37
C SER A 219 0.74 -3.52 7.77
N ALA A 220 1.26 -4.57 8.42
CA ALA A 220 2.66 -4.63 8.85
C ALA A 220 3.62 -4.61 7.64
N SER A 221 3.24 -5.24 6.53
CA SER A 221 4.03 -5.24 5.29
C SER A 221 4.16 -3.82 4.75
N ALA A 222 3.05 -3.08 4.60
CA ALA A 222 3.09 -1.68 4.18
C ALA A 222 3.79 -0.77 5.20
N PHE A 223 3.65 -1.07 6.49
CA PHE A 223 4.29 -0.31 7.58
C PHE A 223 5.81 -0.48 7.62
N THR A 224 6.34 -1.61 7.13
CA THR A 224 7.78 -1.92 7.13
C THR A 224 8.42 -1.78 5.76
N ASP A 225 7.66 -1.43 4.73
CA ASP A 225 8.14 -1.27 3.37
C ASP A 225 9.13 -0.08 3.28
N PRO A 226 10.39 -0.31 2.85
CA PRO A 226 11.38 0.75 2.71
C PRO A 226 11.15 1.63 1.47
N THR A 227 10.20 1.25 0.59
CA THR A 227 9.94 1.97 -0.66
C THR A 227 9.42 3.40 -0.36
N PRO A 228 10.08 4.45 -0.88
CA PRO A 228 9.60 5.82 -0.71
C PRO A 228 8.23 6.02 -1.35
N VAL A 229 7.39 6.84 -0.71
CA VAL A 229 6.03 7.13 -1.20
C VAL A 229 5.94 8.53 -1.79
N LEU A 230 5.15 8.69 -2.84
CA LEU A 230 4.90 10.00 -3.45
C LEU A 230 4.00 10.84 -2.55
N ARG A 231 4.41 12.09 -2.33
CA ARG A 231 3.67 13.13 -1.61
C ARG A 231 3.91 14.49 -2.23
N THR A 232 3.00 15.41 -2.01
CA THR A 232 3.29 16.84 -2.15
C THR A 232 3.86 17.38 -0.82
N PRO A 233 4.74 18.41 -0.82
CA PRO A 233 5.39 18.91 0.39
C PRO A 233 4.44 19.34 1.52
N ASP A 234 3.23 19.79 1.19
CA ASP A 234 2.17 20.16 2.12
C ASP A 234 1.52 18.95 2.82
N GLN A 235 1.57 17.76 2.22
CA GLN A 235 1.05 16.52 2.80
C GLN A 235 1.96 15.94 3.90
N ILE A 236 3.24 16.35 3.93
CA ILE A 236 4.21 15.88 4.92
C ILE A 236 3.98 16.66 6.22
N PRO A 237 3.61 15.99 7.34
CA PRO A 237 3.38 16.67 8.61
C PRO A 237 4.65 17.38 9.09
N ASP A 238 4.52 18.61 9.58
CA ASP A 238 5.69 19.43 9.97
C ASP A 238 6.60 18.74 10.98
N ARG A 239 6.02 18.05 11.97
CA ARG A 239 6.73 17.27 12.98
C ARG A 239 7.52 16.06 12.41
N HIS A 240 7.31 15.68 11.16
CA HIS A 240 8.03 14.58 10.49
C HIS A 240 9.10 15.07 9.52
N ARG A 241 9.13 16.36 9.17
CA ARG A 241 10.03 16.89 8.13
C ARG A 241 11.51 16.65 8.45
N SER A 242 11.91 16.74 9.71
CA SER A 242 13.30 16.47 10.14
C SER A 242 13.63 14.98 10.27
N LEU A 243 12.62 14.11 10.19
CA LEU A 243 12.73 12.65 10.36
C LEU A 243 12.58 11.90 9.04
N THR A 244 12.33 12.63 7.95
CA THR A 244 12.11 12.06 6.61
C THR A 244 13.20 12.51 5.67
N THR A 245 13.59 11.60 4.77
CA THR A 245 14.37 11.93 3.59
C THR A 245 13.41 12.23 2.46
N VAL A 246 13.56 13.41 1.86
CA VAL A 246 12.78 13.85 0.71
C VAL A 246 13.70 13.88 -0.50
N THR A 247 13.38 13.09 -1.52
CA THR A 247 14.07 13.11 -2.80
C THR A 247 13.11 13.54 -3.89
N LEU A 248 13.63 14.23 -4.91
CA LEU A 248 12.84 14.46 -6.11
C LEU A 248 12.67 13.11 -6.81
N PRO A 249 11.47 12.81 -7.34
CA PRO A 249 11.34 11.71 -8.28
C PRO A 249 12.37 11.97 -9.38
N GLU A 250 13.19 10.97 -9.73
CA GLU A 250 14.05 11.14 -10.89
C GLU A 250 13.16 11.60 -12.05
N PRO A 251 13.59 12.60 -12.86
CA PRO A 251 12.92 12.95 -14.08
C PRO A 251 13.05 11.76 -15.05
N GLY A 252 12.29 10.72 -14.79
CA GLY A 252 12.14 9.56 -15.63
C GLY A 252 11.36 10.03 -16.83
N LEU A 253 12.03 10.00 -17.99
CA LEU A 253 11.45 9.88 -19.33
C LEU A 253 9.92 9.67 -19.32
N ALA A 254 9.18 10.77 -19.21
CA ALA A 254 7.74 10.80 -19.48
C ALA A 254 7.48 10.14 -20.85
N PRO A 255 6.28 9.57 -21.11
CA PRO A 255 5.96 8.32 -21.83
C PRO A 255 6.34 8.25 -23.33
N ARG A 256 7.55 8.67 -23.69
CA ARG A 256 8.11 8.59 -25.04
C ARG A 256 8.81 7.26 -25.26
N ALA A 257 9.36 6.62 -24.21
CA ALA A 257 9.92 5.27 -24.31
C ALA A 257 8.83 4.23 -24.62
N SER A 258 7.66 4.31 -23.96
CA SER A 258 6.48 3.50 -24.33
C SER A 258 5.96 3.83 -25.72
N ALA A 259 5.95 5.10 -26.14
CA ALA A 259 5.54 5.47 -27.51
C ALA A 259 6.56 5.05 -28.59
N ALA A 260 7.85 4.97 -28.27
CA ALA A 260 8.91 4.50 -29.16
C ALA A 260 8.93 2.97 -29.24
N LEU A 261 8.69 2.26 -28.14
CA LEU A 261 8.49 0.81 -28.12
C LEU A 261 7.18 0.42 -28.84
N ALA A 262 6.10 1.20 -28.66
CA ALA A 262 4.86 1.00 -29.40
C ALA A 262 5.02 1.25 -30.90
N ARG A 263 5.81 2.25 -31.33
CA ARG A 263 6.11 2.48 -32.76
C ARG A 263 7.03 1.41 -33.34
N SER A 264 7.95 0.86 -32.56
CA SER A 264 8.84 -0.23 -32.98
C SER A 264 8.10 -1.56 -33.08
N ALA A 265 7.08 -1.78 -32.24
CA ALA A 265 6.25 -2.98 -32.25
C ALA A 265 5.09 -2.94 -33.28
N HIS A 266 4.89 -1.82 -33.97
CA HIS A 266 3.80 -1.64 -34.96
C HIS A 266 4.28 -1.30 -36.38
N ALA A 267 5.53 -1.59 -36.72
CA ALA A 267 5.98 -1.65 -38.10
C ALA A 267 5.93 -3.10 -38.61
N PRO A 268 4.82 -3.60 -39.16
CA PRO A 268 4.88 -4.79 -39.99
C PRO A 268 5.61 -4.41 -41.27
N ALA A 269 6.81 -4.97 -41.48
CA ALA A 269 7.36 -5.09 -42.81
C ALA A 269 6.40 -5.97 -43.61
N VAL A 270 5.61 -5.35 -44.50
CA VAL A 270 4.78 -6.06 -45.47
C VAL A 270 5.73 -6.82 -46.40
N ALA A 271 5.97 -8.08 -46.10
CA ALA A 271 6.58 -9.01 -47.03
C ALA A 271 5.51 -9.32 -48.09
N ILE A 272 5.64 -8.68 -49.25
CA ILE A 272 4.82 -8.98 -50.43
C ILE A 272 5.22 -10.39 -50.89
N PRO A 273 4.32 -11.39 -50.90
CA PRO A 273 4.63 -12.69 -51.48
C PRO A 273 4.82 -12.53 -53.00
N PRO A 274 5.83 -13.17 -53.62
CA PRO A 274 5.97 -13.13 -55.07
C PRO A 274 4.77 -13.83 -55.73
N TYR A 275 4.12 -13.11 -56.63
CA TYR A 275 2.99 -13.57 -57.43
C TYR A 275 3.37 -14.80 -58.26
N PRO A 276 2.57 -15.87 -58.30
CA PRO A 276 2.82 -16.99 -59.21
C PRO A 276 2.57 -16.54 -60.66
N ALA A 277 3.62 -16.59 -61.49
CA ALA A 277 3.52 -16.28 -62.90
C ALA A 277 2.62 -17.29 -63.62
N ALA A 278 1.45 -16.82 -64.06
CA ALA A 278 0.62 -17.56 -65.01
C ALA A 278 1.27 -17.56 -66.41
N PRO A 279 1.11 -18.64 -67.19
CA PRO A 279 1.88 -18.88 -68.40
C PRO A 279 1.44 -17.95 -69.55
N ALA A 280 2.38 -17.16 -70.06
CA ALA A 280 2.20 -16.42 -71.30
C ALA A 280 2.27 -17.39 -72.49
N THR A 281 1.11 -17.66 -73.08
CA THR A 281 1.01 -18.29 -74.40
C THR A 281 1.35 -17.25 -75.46
N LEU A 282 2.40 -17.49 -76.23
CA LEU A 282 2.62 -16.81 -77.51
C LEU A 282 2.76 -17.86 -78.61
N ALA A 283 1.76 -17.88 -79.47
CA ALA A 283 1.71 -18.68 -80.67
C ALA A 283 2.67 -18.13 -81.74
N ARG A 284 3.33 -19.02 -82.50
CA ARG A 284 3.11 -19.16 -83.96
C ARG A 284 4.02 -20.23 -84.59
N HIS A 285 3.34 -21.27 -85.08
CA HIS A 285 3.35 -21.78 -86.46
C HIS A 285 4.62 -21.82 -87.34
N THR A 286 4.71 -22.98 -88.03
CA THR A 286 5.37 -23.32 -89.32
C THR A 286 6.90 -23.52 -89.27
N GLY A 287 7.48 -24.62 -89.77
CA GLY A 287 6.96 -25.81 -90.46
C GLY A 287 8.11 -26.69 -90.97
N SER A 288 7.76 -27.76 -91.70
CA SER A 288 8.63 -28.60 -92.57
C SER A 288 9.60 -29.56 -91.84
N ARG A 289 9.88 -30.82 -92.23
CA ARG A 289 9.38 -31.79 -93.23
C ARG A 289 10.30 -33.03 -93.11
N ARG A 290 9.69 -34.22 -93.06
CA ARG A 290 10.15 -35.56 -93.56
C ARG A 290 11.36 -36.31 -92.98
N GLN A 291 11.17 -37.64 -93.12
CA GLN A 291 12.12 -38.75 -93.28
C GLN A 291 12.74 -39.27 -91.98
N ARG A 292 12.76 -40.57 -91.68
CA ARG A 292 12.52 -41.79 -92.46
C ARG A 292 12.11 -42.91 -91.49
#